data_AF-U5QJG3-F1
#
_entry.id   AF-U5QJG3-F1
#
_cell.length_a   1.000
_cell.length_b   1.000
_cell.length_c   1.000
_cell.angle_alpha   90.00
_cell.angle_beta   90.00
_cell.angle_gamma   90.00
#
_symmetry.space_group_name_H-M   'P 1'
#
loop_
_entity.id
_entity.type
_entity.pdbx_description
1 polymer ?
#
loop_
_entity_poly.entity_id
_entity_poly.type
_entity_poly.pdbx_seq_one_letter_code
_entity_poly.pdbx_strand_id
1 'polypeptide(L)'
;MVSGTGNASSPGAQLIAQLAERLGIPHDLAAAAAGVALQFLSRQLEAGTFNEILDHIPLARTWLGQAVQGEQQAQATNPLAGLLGQVAGSLGGNLGSTAQLLAQLNQVGLSPETIGQFLPTFAGLLQQHLPPHLAEPAAQKLQTS
;
A
#
# COMPACT_ATOMS: atom_id res chain seq x y z
N MET A 1 3.72 5.32 -36.59
CA MET A 1 3.38 4.05 -35.90
C MET A 1 4.60 3.67 -35.07
N VAL A 2 4.37 3.23 -33.82
CA VAL A 2 5.34 2.92 -32.75
C VAL A 2 5.83 4.11 -31.91
N SER A 3 4.94 4.62 -31.06
CA SER A 3 5.36 5.22 -29.79
C SER A 3 5.28 4.11 -28.75
N GLY A 4 6.45 3.65 -28.32
CA GLY A 4 6.64 2.42 -27.57
C GLY A 4 5.72 2.29 -26.36
N THR A 5 5.17 1.09 -26.24
CA THR A 5 4.57 0.47 -25.06
C THR A 5 5.61 0.40 -23.92
N GLY A 6 6.05 1.55 -23.39
CA GLY A 6 7.09 1.64 -22.36
C GLY A 6 6.59 1.42 -20.93
N ASN A 7 5.29 1.28 -20.71
CA ASN A 7 4.70 1.21 -19.37
C ASN A 7 4.37 -0.22 -18.88
N ALA A 8 4.36 -1.24 -19.75
CA ALA A 8 4.06 -2.62 -19.35
C ALA A 8 5.31 -3.42 -18.90
N SER A 9 6.52 -2.87 -19.09
CA SER A 9 7.79 -3.52 -18.75
C SER A 9 8.36 -3.11 -17.40
N SER A 10 7.72 -2.16 -16.70
CA SER A 10 8.20 -1.67 -15.41
C SER A 10 7.74 -2.59 -14.27
N PRO A 11 8.64 -2.99 -13.34
CA PRO A 11 8.29 -3.87 -12.21
C PRO A 11 7.06 -3.39 -11.43
N GLY A 12 6.91 -2.07 -11.26
CA GLY A 12 5.77 -1.50 -10.57
C GLY A 12 4.43 -1.69 -11.28
N ALA A 13 4.37 -1.50 -12.59
CA ALA A 13 3.12 -1.67 -13.34
C ALA A 13 2.66 -3.14 -13.34
N GLN A 14 3.61 -4.07 -13.43
CA GLN A 14 3.35 -5.50 -13.34
C GLN A 14 2.85 -5.91 -11.95
N LEU A 15 3.40 -5.29 -10.89
CA LEU A 15 2.96 -5.52 -9.53
C LEU A 15 1.49 -5.14 -9.36
N ILE A 16 1.09 -3.94 -9.78
CA ILE A 16 -0.31 -3.47 -9.66
C ILE A 16 -1.26 -4.30 -10.52
N ALA A 17 -0.88 -4.63 -11.76
CA ALA A 17 -1.69 -5.48 -12.62
C ALA A 17 -1.94 -6.84 -11.96
N GLN A 18 -0.89 -7.51 -11.47
CA GLN A 18 -1.03 -8.80 -10.78
C GLN A 18 -1.84 -8.69 -9.49
N LEU A 19 -1.70 -7.59 -8.74
CA LEU A 19 -2.46 -7.36 -7.52
C LEU A 19 -3.95 -7.17 -7.80
N ALA A 20 -4.28 -6.36 -8.81
CA ALA A 20 -5.65 -6.15 -9.28
C ALA A 20 -6.28 -7.45 -9.79
N GLU A 21 -5.57 -8.21 -10.62
CA GLU A 21 -6.05 -9.48 -11.15
C GLU A 21 -6.31 -10.51 -10.05
N ARG A 22 -5.38 -10.65 -9.09
CA ARG A 22 -5.51 -11.64 -8.00
C ARG A 22 -6.64 -11.30 -7.03
N LEU A 23 -6.90 -10.02 -6.81
CA LEU A 23 -7.91 -9.56 -5.85
C LEU A 23 -9.26 -9.22 -6.51
N GLY A 24 -9.34 -9.27 -7.84
CA GLY A 24 -10.55 -8.91 -8.60
C GLY A 24 -10.95 -7.44 -8.44
N ILE A 25 -9.98 -6.53 -8.26
CA ILE A 25 -10.20 -5.09 -8.02
C ILE A 25 -9.70 -4.25 -9.19
N PRO A 26 -10.22 -3.02 -9.41
CA PRO A 26 -9.70 -2.14 -10.45
C PRO A 26 -8.26 -1.69 -10.15
N HIS A 27 -7.50 -1.41 -11.22
CA HIS A 27 -6.08 -1.03 -11.12
C HIS A 27 -5.85 0.20 -10.24
N ASP A 28 -6.73 1.21 -10.32
CA ASP A 28 -6.63 2.41 -9.49
C ASP A 28 -6.80 2.09 -8.00
N LEU A 29 -7.70 1.17 -7.65
CA LEU A 29 -7.89 0.73 -6.26
C LEU A 29 -6.69 -0.09 -5.78
N ALA A 30 -6.14 -0.97 -6.63
CA ALA A 30 -4.92 -1.70 -6.31
C ALA A 30 -3.73 -0.76 -6.10
N ALA A 31 -3.59 0.29 -6.91
CA ALA A 31 -2.53 1.30 -6.78
C ALA A 31 -2.70 2.14 -5.51
N ALA A 32 -3.92 2.60 -5.20
CA ALA A 32 -4.20 3.32 -3.96
C ALA A 32 -3.90 2.45 -2.72
N ALA A 33 -4.35 1.20 -2.72
CA ALA A 33 -4.11 0.25 -1.64
C ALA A 33 -2.61 -0.08 -1.48
N ALA A 34 -1.88 -0.28 -2.58
CA ALA A 34 -0.43 -0.45 -2.56
C ALA A 34 0.27 0.79 -1.98
N GLY A 35 -0.22 1.98 -2.29
CA GLY A 35 0.26 3.24 -1.70
C GLY A 35 0.08 3.28 -0.19
N VAL A 36 -1.08 2.88 0.31
CA VAL A 36 -1.37 2.80 1.75
C VAL A 36 -0.42 1.80 2.42
N ALA A 37 -0.22 0.63 1.83
CA ALA A 37 0.73 -0.37 2.34
C ALA A 37 2.18 0.14 2.35
N LEU A 38 2.59 0.86 1.31
CA LEU A 38 3.92 1.48 1.24
C LEU A 38 4.10 2.60 2.27
N GLN A 39 3.06 3.39 2.52
CA GLN A 39 3.09 4.43 3.56
C GLN A 39 3.21 3.80 4.95
N PHE A 40 2.57 2.66 5.18
CA PHE A 40 2.78 1.88 6.38
C PHE A 40 4.23 1.38 6.47
N LEU A 41 4.77 0.81 5.39
CA LEU A 41 6.17 0.36 5.33
C LEU A 41 7.16 1.49 5.58
N SER A 42 6.93 2.70 5.07
CA SER A 42 7.81 3.85 5.28
C SER A 42 7.93 4.26 6.74
N ARG A 43 6.93 3.90 7.57
CA ARG A 43 6.93 4.14 9.03
C ARG A 43 7.55 2.99 9.81
N GLN A 44 7.58 1.79 9.23
CA GLN A 44 8.03 0.56 9.88
C GLN A 44 9.47 0.17 9.52
N LEU A 45 9.92 0.58 8.34
CA LEU A 45 11.27 0.34 7.83
C LEU A 45 12.16 1.55 8.10
N GLU A 46 13.46 1.31 8.14
CA GLU A 46 14.43 2.40 8.18
C GLU A 46 14.37 3.20 6.87
N ALA A 47 14.61 4.51 6.96
CA ALA A 47 14.49 5.42 5.82
C ALA A 47 15.41 5.03 4.65
N GLY A 48 16.60 4.47 4.93
CA GLY A 48 17.52 3.96 3.90
C GLY A 48 16.91 2.80 3.12
N THR A 49 16.46 1.76 3.82
CA THR A 49 15.79 0.59 3.21
C THR A 49 14.56 0.99 2.40
N PHE A 50 13.73 1.90 2.93
CA PHE A 50 12.55 2.36 2.21
C PHE A 50 12.90 3.15 0.93
N ASN A 51 13.94 3.98 0.97
CA ASN A 51 14.40 4.69 -0.22
C ASN A 51 14.89 3.73 -1.31
N GLU A 52 15.62 2.68 -0.93
CA GLU A 52 16.05 1.65 -1.88
C GLU A 52 14.85 0.94 -2.54
N ILE A 53 13.78 0.68 -1.78
CA ILE A 53 12.53 0.15 -2.35
C ILE A 53 11.95 1.12 -3.39
N LEU A 54 11.92 2.43 -3.11
CA LEU A 54 11.42 3.43 -4.04
C LEU A 54 12.30 3.57 -5.30
N ASP A 55 13.59 3.29 -5.20
CA ASP A 55 14.51 3.32 -6.33
C ASP A 55 14.34 2.08 -7.22
N HIS A 56 14.03 0.93 -6.63
CA HIS A 56 13.66 -0.29 -7.36
C HIS A 56 12.26 -0.23 -7.98
N ILE A 57 11.33 0.48 -7.35
CA ILE A 57 9.96 0.66 -7.83
C ILE A 57 9.66 2.16 -7.90
N PRO A 58 10.14 2.91 -8.92
CA PRO A 58 9.89 4.35 -9.03
C PRO A 58 8.40 4.72 -9.02
N LEU A 59 7.57 3.80 -9.55
CA LEU A 59 6.11 3.93 -9.62
C LEU A 59 5.44 3.91 -8.24
N ALA A 60 6.12 3.39 -7.21
CA ALA A 60 5.68 3.42 -5.81
C ALA A 60 5.45 4.85 -5.30
N ARG A 61 6.21 5.83 -5.82
CA ARG A 61 6.03 7.25 -5.49
C ARG A 61 4.66 7.77 -5.92
N THR A 62 4.16 7.31 -7.07
CA THR A 62 2.82 7.64 -7.57
C THR A 62 1.74 7.03 -6.69
N TRP A 63 1.90 5.77 -6.28
CA TRP A 63 0.94 5.07 -5.42
C TRP A 63 0.81 5.73 -4.05
N LEU A 64 1.94 6.11 -3.44
CA LEU A 64 1.95 6.90 -2.20
C LEU A 64 1.13 8.19 -2.34
N GLY A 65 1.23 8.87 -3.49
CA GLY A 65 0.40 10.04 -3.78
C GLY A 65 -1.10 9.72 -3.92
N GLN A 66 -1.45 8.56 -4.48
CA GLN A 66 -2.84 8.13 -4.63
C GLN A 66 -3.47 7.73 -3.29
N ALA A 67 -2.70 7.12 -2.39
CA ALA A 67 -3.15 6.80 -1.03
C ALA A 67 -3.64 8.05 -0.29
N VAL A 68 -2.84 9.13 -0.31
CA VAL A 68 -3.18 10.41 0.34
C VAL A 68 -4.43 11.05 -0.27
N GLN A 69 -4.62 10.93 -1.60
CA GLN A 69 -5.81 11.46 -2.27
C GLN A 69 -7.09 10.68 -1.88
N GLY A 70 -6.97 9.35 -1.70
CA GLY A 70 -8.06 8.52 -1.19
C GLY A 70 -8.45 8.87 0.25
N GLU A 71 -7.47 9.15 1.12
CA GLU A 71 -7.72 9.61 2.50
C GLU A 71 -8.49 10.96 2.53
N GLN A 72 -8.14 11.90 1.64
CA GLN A 72 -8.79 13.22 1.55
C GLN A 72 -10.25 13.13 1.05
N GLN A 73 -10.55 12.22 0.13
CA GLN A 73 -11.93 11.99 -0.34
C GLN A 73 -12.82 11.31 0.72
N ALA A 74 -12.26 10.39 1.50
CA ALA A 74 -12.98 9.75 2.61
C ALA A 74 -13.27 10.74 3.76
N GLN A 75 -12.37 11.70 4.02
CA GLN A 75 -12.56 12.74 5.04
C GLN A 75 -13.66 13.76 4.66
N ALA A 76 -13.85 14.05 3.37
CA ALA A 76 -14.88 14.98 2.90
C ALA A 76 -16.31 14.42 3.04
N THR A 77 -16.48 13.10 3.16
CA THR A 77 -17.79 12.44 3.16
C THR A 77 -18.27 12.01 4.55
N ASN A 78 -17.41 11.99 5.57
CA ASN A 78 -17.83 11.64 6.93
C ASN A 78 -17.05 12.41 8.01
N PRO A 79 -17.59 13.54 8.53
CA PRO A 79 -16.90 14.38 9.53
C PRO A 79 -16.62 13.66 10.85
N LEU A 80 -17.29 12.53 11.11
CA LEU A 80 -17.04 11.68 12.27
C LEU A 80 -15.74 10.85 12.15
N ALA A 81 -15.29 10.53 10.92
CA ALA A 81 -14.05 9.79 10.68
C ALA A 81 -12.80 10.62 11.04
N GLY A 82 -12.87 11.95 10.87
CA GLY A 82 -11.81 12.87 11.30
C GLY A 82 -11.64 12.93 12.82
N LEU A 83 -12.71 12.69 13.59
CA LEU A 83 -12.67 12.63 15.05
C LEU A 83 -12.07 11.32 15.56
N LEU A 84 -12.38 10.18 14.93
CA LEU A 84 -11.76 8.90 15.27
C LEU A 84 -10.25 8.87 14.93
N GLY A 85 -9.83 9.55 13.85
CA GLY A 85 -8.41 9.71 13.52
C GLY A 85 -7.61 10.53 14.55
N GLN A 86 -8.25 11.45 15.27
CA GLN A 86 -7.60 12.23 16.34
C GLN A 86 -7.51 11.47 17.67
N VAL A 87 -8.45 10.57 17.95
CA VAL A 87 -8.44 9.75 19.18
C VAL A 87 -7.53 8.52 19.02
N ALA A 88 -7.37 7.98 17.81
CA ALA A 88 -6.37 6.94 17.51
C ALA A 88 -4.91 7.42 17.66
N GLY A 89 -4.66 8.73 17.56
CA GLY A 89 -3.34 9.32 17.75
C GLY A 89 -2.85 9.35 19.21
N SER A 90 -3.72 9.12 20.19
CA SER A 90 -3.39 9.28 21.62
C SER A 90 -3.46 7.99 22.46
N LEU A 91 -3.86 6.86 21.88
CA LEU A 91 -3.96 5.57 22.57
C LEU A 91 -3.29 4.44 21.77
N GLY A 92 -2.16 3.94 22.28
CA GLY A 92 -1.80 2.53 22.10
C GLY A 92 -0.60 2.24 21.21
N GLY A 93 0.55 1.98 21.84
CA GLY A 93 1.74 1.49 21.17
C GLY A 93 1.53 0.16 20.44
N ASN A 94 2.25 0.02 19.32
CA ASN A 94 2.54 -1.16 18.50
C ASN A 94 1.37 -2.04 17.98
N LEU A 95 0.25 -2.16 18.69
CA LEU A 95 -0.98 -2.85 18.25
C LEU A 95 -1.86 -1.96 17.34
N GLY A 96 -1.64 -0.64 17.31
CA GLY A 96 -2.42 0.29 16.49
C GLY A 96 -2.02 0.37 15.02
N SER A 97 -0.78 0.00 14.69
CA SER A 97 -0.18 0.21 13.36
C SER A 97 -0.92 -0.56 12.26
N THR A 98 -1.26 -1.81 12.55
CA THR A 98 -1.96 -2.71 11.61
C THR A 98 -3.44 -2.39 11.52
N ALA A 99 -4.08 -2.13 12.66
CA ALA A 99 -5.48 -1.70 12.67
C ALA A 99 -5.66 -0.40 11.88
N GLN A 100 -4.69 0.51 11.95
CA GLN A 100 -4.65 1.71 11.13
C GLN A 100 -4.47 1.38 9.65
N LEU A 101 -3.60 0.45 9.28
CA LEU A 101 -3.44 -0.02 7.90
C LEU A 101 -4.76 -0.60 7.36
N LEU A 102 -5.40 -1.51 8.10
CA LEU A 102 -6.71 -2.09 7.77
C LEU A 102 -7.77 -0.99 7.57
N ALA A 103 -7.82 -0.01 8.48
CA ALA A 103 -8.75 1.10 8.40
C ALA A 103 -8.49 1.96 7.15
N GLN A 104 -7.24 2.26 6.82
CA GLN A 104 -6.88 3.03 5.62
C GLN A 104 -7.18 2.25 4.33
N LEU A 105 -6.92 0.95 4.31
CA LEU A 105 -7.28 0.09 3.17
C LEU A 105 -8.80 0.03 2.95
N ASN A 106 -9.58 -0.01 4.04
CA ASN A 106 -11.03 0.09 3.97
C ASN A 106 -11.49 1.49 3.51
N GLN A 107 -10.80 2.56 3.92
CA GLN A 107 -11.10 3.93 3.49
C GLN A 107 -10.85 4.16 2.00
N VAL A 108 -9.85 3.50 1.41
CA VAL A 108 -9.65 3.55 -0.06
C VAL A 108 -10.68 2.71 -0.82
N GLY A 109 -11.52 1.93 -0.11
CA GLY A 109 -12.64 1.19 -0.69
C GLY A 109 -12.43 -0.32 -0.82
N LEU A 110 -11.37 -0.89 -0.21
CA LEU A 110 -11.24 -2.34 -0.15
C LEU A 110 -12.21 -2.94 0.87
N SER A 111 -12.87 -4.03 0.48
CA SER A 111 -13.70 -4.79 1.42
C SER A 111 -12.83 -5.53 2.46
N PRO A 112 -13.34 -5.80 3.68
CA PRO A 112 -12.59 -6.55 4.70
C PRO A 112 -12.06 -7.91 4.21
N GLU A 113 -12.83 -8.59 3.36
CA GLU A 113 -12.44 -9.86 2.75
C GLU A 113 -11.25 -9.68 1.79
N THR A 114 -11.31 -8.65 0.94
CA THR A 114 -10.20 -8.30 0.04
C THR A 114 -8.96 -7.88 0.81
N ILE A 115 -9.10 -7.14 1.93
CA ILE A 115 -7.96 -6.70 2.75
C ILE A 115 -7.21 -7.91 3.34
N GLY A 116 -7.94 -8.93 3.80
CA GLY A 116 -7.35 -10.17 4.30
C GLY A 116 -6.50 -10.91 3.26
N GLN A 117 -6.85 -10.79 1.98
CA GLN A 117 -6.07 -11.36 0.88
C GLN A 117 -5.01 -10.40 0.34
N PHE A 118 -5.23 -9.09 0.47
CA PHE A 118 -4.35 -8.05 -0.04
C PHE A 118 -2.97 -8.10 0.60
N LEU A 119 -2.88 -8.12 1.93
CA LEU A 119 -1.60 -8.09 2.65
C LEU A 119 -0.67 -9.26 2.28
N PRO A 120 -1.11 -10.54 2.37
CA PRO A 120 -0.26 -11.66 1.99
C PRO A 120 0.05 -11.67 0.48
N THR A 121 -0.87 -11.22 -0.38
CA THR A 121 -0.63 -11.14 -1.83
C THR A 121 0.41 -10.08 -2.16
N PHE A 122 0.28 -8.88 -1.59
CA PHE A 122 1.19 -7.77 -1.81
C PHE A 122 2.58 -8.09 -1.26
N ALA A 123 2.68 -8.68 -0.06
CA ALA A 123 3.93 -9.17 0.50
C ALA A 123 4.63 -10.19 -0.43
N GLY A 124 3.88 -11.15 -0.99
CA GLY A 124 4.41 -12.12 -1.94
C GLY A 124 4.90 -11.47 -3.24
N LEU A 125 4.18 -10.47 -3.75
CA LEU A 125 4.61 -9.73 -4.95
C LEU A 125 5.86 -8.88 -4.70
N LEU A 126 5.99 -8.26 -3.52
CA LEU A 126 7.21 -7.55 -3.13
C LEU A 126 8.41 -8.50 -3.12
N GLN A 127 8.26 -9.71 -2.57
CA GLN A 127 9.31 -10.74 -2.60
C GLN A 127 9.71 -11.20 -4.00
N GLN A 128 8.80 -11.10 -4.98
CA GLN A 128 9.09 -11.47 -6.36
C GLN A 128 9.80 -10.36 -7.13
N HIS A 129 9.53 -9.10 -6.79
CA HIS A 129 10.01 -7.93 -7.54
C HIS A 129 11.14 -7.16 -6.86
N LEU A 130 11.36 -7.35 -5.56
CA LEU A 130 12.42 -6.70 -4.79
C LEU A 130 13.53 -7.70 -4.40
N PRO A 131 14.76 -7.21 -4.22
CA PRO A 131 15.84 -7.99 -3.61
C PRO A 131 15.45 -8.56 -2.24
N PRO A 132 15.95 -9.75 -1.83
CA PRO A 132 15.59 -10.39 -0.57
C PRO A 132 15.79 -9.50 0.66
N HIS A 133 16.92 -8.78 0.71
CA HIS A 133 17.26 -7.87 1.81
C HIS A 133 16.29 -6.68 1.96
N LEU A 134 15.55 -6.32 0.91
CA LEU A 134 14.49 -5.30 0.95
C LEU A 134 13.10 -5.93 1.14
N ALA A 135 12.88 -7.09 0.52
CA ALA A 135 11.58 -7.73 0.49
C ALA A 135 11.23 -8.48 1.77
N GLU A 136 12.19 -9.15 2.40
CA GLU A 136 12.00 -9.85 3.67
C GLU A 136 11.51 -8.92 4.78
N PRO A 137 12.21 -7.79 5.09
CA PRO A 137 11.72 -6.89 6.13
C PRO A 137 10.37 -6.28 5.76
N ALA A 138 10.15 -5.91 4.48
CA ALA A 138 8.87 -5.37 4.05
C ALA A 138 7.71 -6.37 4.22
N ALA A 139 7.88 -7.60 3.74
CA ALA A 139 6.90 -8.66 3.87
C ALA A 139 6.63 -9.03 5.33
N GLN A 140 7.68 -9.08 6.15
CA GLN A 140 7.55 -9.36 7.58
C GLN A 140 6.68 -8.30 8.27
N LYS A 141 6.87 -7.00 7.97
CA LYS A 141 6.02 -5.94 8.55
C LYS A 141 4.56 -6.03 8.12
N LEU A 142 4.29 -6.46 6.88
CA LEU A 142 2.92 -6.64 6.36
C LEU A 142 2.23 -7.89 6.91
N GLN A 143 3.00 -8.93 7.28
CA GLN A 143 2.46 -10.22 7.73
C GLN A 143 2.39 -10.38 9.25
N THR A 144 3.23 -9.68 10.02
CA THR A 144 3.29 -9.80 11.51
C THR A 144 2.27 -8.88 12.19
N SER A 145 1.11 -8.75 11.56
CA SER A 145 0.12 -7.68 11.69
C SER A 145 -1.24 -8.32 11.97
#